data_AF-A0A0M9DS13-F1
#
_entry.id   AF-A0A0M9DS13-F1
#
_cell.length_a   1.000
_cell.length_b   1.000
_cell.length_c   1.000
_cell.angle_alpha   90.00
_cell.angle_beta   90.00
_cell.angle_gamma   90.00
#
_symmetry.space_group_name_H-M   'P 1'
#
loop_
_entity.id
_entity.type
_entity.pdbx_description
1 polymer ?
#
loop_
_entity_poly.entity_id
_entity_poly.type
_entity_poly.pdbx_seq_one_letter_code
_entity_poly.pdbx_strand_id
1 'polypeptide(L)'
;MYENPLNNFIDLFCLEAYCGYAGHLKINCSKFSTNFDLIINGNQKPEWRLETESAAWRLQHNGVFMTGSYEDEEHNDEYLAFLVGKKITQIVHIIGIDYSVVFDDGYQIDIFNQGIDFPAFKVYDSNKEKHLLISQDGTWLPYVAEEFTTQEEMMSLHSEQAHERWENIVPQESFDNHCRNCAYFLSITGRFYFWDYGLCSNHLSLYDGKVVGVKSSCENYSLDLNLDE
;
A
#
# COMPACT_ATOMS: atom_id res chain seq x y z
N MET A 1 -9.45 -25.14 16.61
CA MET A 1 -8.12 -24.67 16.17
C MET A 1 -8.19 -24.65 14.65
N TYR A 2 -8.13 -23.47 14.04
CA TYR A 2 -8.18 -23.36 12.58
C TYR A 2 -6.83 -23.81 12.00
N GLU A 3 -6.88 -24.46 10.84
CA GLU A 3 -5.68 -24.82 10.09
C GLU A 3 -4.95 -23.55 9.63
N ASN A 4 -3.62 -23.56 9.64
CA ASN A 4 -2.83 -22.40 9.21
C ASN A 4 -3.05 -22.15 7.70
N PRO A 5 -3.75 -21.08 7.30
CA PRO A 5 -4.06 -20.78 5.90
C PRO A 5 -2.83 -20.44 5.08
N LEU A 6 -1.69 -20.09 5.69
CA LEU A 6 -0.44 -19.87 4.95
C LEU A 6 0.05 -21.15 4.26
N ASN A 7 -0.34 -22.32 4.76
CA ASN A 7 -0.07 -23.58 4.07
C ASN A 7 -0.73 -23.64 2.68
N ASN A 8 -1.83 -22.91 2.47
CA ASN A 8 -2.49 -22.85 1.16
C ASN A 8 -1.71 -22.02 0.13
N PHE A 9 -0.74 -21.20 0.57
CA PHE A 9 0.12 -20.42 -0.32
C PHE A 9 1.33 -21.20 -0.81
N ILE A 10 1.71 -22.27 -0.13
CA ILE A 10 2.84 -23.10 -0.55
C ILE A 10 2.52 -23.71 -1.92
N ASP A 11 3.51 -23.68 -2.80
CA ASP A 11 3.44 -24.07 -4.21
C ASP A 11 2.55 -23.19 -5.10
N LEU A 12 2.03 -22.05 -4.60
CA LEU A 12 1.38 -21.07 -5.46
C LEU A 12 2.40 -20.15 -6.13
N PHE A 13 2.04 -19.67 -7.32
CA PHE A 13 2.81 -18.71 -8.08
C PHE A 13 2.28 -17.31 -7.84
N CYS A 14 3.19 -16.36 -7.62
CA CYS A 14 2.84 -14.95 -7.56
C CYS A 14 2.41 -14.47 -8.95
N LEU A 15 1.17 -13.99 -9.05
CA LEU A 15 0.64 -13.39 -10.27
C LEU A 15 0.96 -11.90 -10.34
N GLU A 16 0.94 -11.25 -9.17
CA GLU A 16 1.10 -9.82 -9.04
C GLU A 16 1.52 -9.53 -7.60
N ALA A 17 2.47 -8.60 -7.44
CA ALA A 17 2.84 -8.02 -6.16
C ALA A 17 2.98 -6.52 -6.35
N TYR A 18 2.43 -5.73 -5.43
CA TYR A 18 2.52 -4.27 -5.49
C TYR A 18 2.48 -3.64 -4.11
N CYS A 19 2.97 -2.41 -4.02
CA CYS A 19 2.91 -1.59 -2.81
C CYS A 19 1.82 -0.54 -2.98
N GLY A 20 0.75 -0.66 -2.21
CA GLY A 20 -0.27 0.38 -2.11
C GLY A 20 0.13 1.50 -1.14
N TYR A 21 -0.78 2.46 -1.00
CA TYR A 21 -0.66 3.58 -0.08
C TYR A 21 -0.20 3.17 1.32
N ALA A 22 0.65 3.99 1.93
CA ALA A 22 1.22 3.78 3.27
C ALA A 22 2.02 2.48 3.43
N GLY A 23 2.62 1.97 2.35
CA GLY A 23 3.46 0.77 2.40
C GLY A 23 2.65 -0.53 2.40
N HIS A 24 1.37 -0.50 2.00
CA HIS A 24 0.50 -1.67 2.02
C HIS A 24 0.91 -2.69 0.95
N LEU A 25 1.65 -3.73 1.35
CA LEU A 25 2.03 -4.82 0.47
C LEU A 25 0.85 -5.74 0.17
N LYS A 26 0.68 -6.09 -1.11
CA LYS A 26 -0.28 -7.11 -1.54
C LYS A 26 0.39 -8.09 -2.50
N ILE A 27 0.14 -9.37 -2.28
CA ILE A 27 0.68 -10.48 -3.08
C ILE A 27 -0.48 -11.37 -3.51
N ASN A 28 -0.76 -11.39 -4.81
CA ASN A 28 -1.77 -12.20 -5.45
C ASN A 28 -1.15 -13.51 -5.95
N CYS A 29 -1.77 -14.65 -5.61
CA CYS A 29 -1.22 -15.98 -5.88
C CYS A 29 -2.24 -16.92 -6.56
N SER A 30 -1.77 -17.88 -7.34
CA SER A 30 -2.59 -18.94 -7.96
C SER A 30 -1.77 -20.21 -8.25
N LYS A 31 -2.44 -21.35 -8.34
CA LYS A 31 -1.83 -22.65 -8.69
C LYS A 31 -1.30 -22.73 -10.13
N PHE A 32 -1.81 -21.93 -11.06
CA PHE A 32 -1.43 -22.05 -12.47
C PHE A 32 -0.21 -21.18 -12.79
N SER A 33 0.82 -21.81 -13.35
CA SER A 33 2.17 -21.24 -13.43
C SER A 33 2.67 -20.81 -14.81
N THR A 34 1.92 -20.99 -15.89
CA THR A 34 2.61 -21.13 -17.19
C THR A 34 2.13 -20.27 -18.35
N ASN A 35 1.43 -19.16 -18.11
CA ASN A 35 1.24 -18.21 -19.19
C ASN A 35 1.48 -16.79 -18.70
N PHE A 36 2.75 -16.37 -18.75
CA PHE A 36 3.15 -14.97 -18.56
C PHE A 36 2.26 -14.03 -19.38
N ASP A 37 1.89 -14.44 -20.60
CA ASP A 37 0.97 -13.68 -21.46
C ASP A 37 -0.44 -13.55 -20.86
N LEU A 38 -0.96 -14.55 -20.12
CA LEU A 38 -2.27 -14.43 -19.47
C LEU A 38 -2.22 -13.60 -18.18
N ILE A 39 -1.07 -13.61 -17.50
CA ILE A 39 -0.80 -12.81 -16.30
C ILE A 39 -0.72 -11.32 -16.67
N ILE A 40 0.09 -10.98 -17.68
CA ILE A 40 0.24 -9.60 -18.17
C ILE A 40 -1.08 -9.05 -18.75
N ASN A 41 -1.89 -9.91 -19.39
CA ASN A 41 -3.18 -9.49 -19.95
C ASN A 41 -4.34 -9.45 -18.91
N GLY A 42 -4.08 -9.68 -17.62
CA GLY A 42 -5.07 -9.55 -16.55
C GLY A 42 -6.21 -10.58 -16.58
N ASN A 43 -6.06 -11.68 -17.32
CA ASN A 43 -7.12 -12.67 -17.53
C ASN A 43 -7.18 -13.75 -16.44
N GLN A 44 -6.16 -13.83 -15.57
CA GLN A 44 -6.12 -14.80 -14.49
C GLN A 44 -6.55 -14.15 -13.17
N LYS A 45 -7.58 -14.74 -12.55
CA LYS A 45 -8.04 -14.29 -11.22
C LYS A 45 -7.16 -14.89 -10.13
N PRO A 46 -6.76 -14.11 -9.11
CA PRO A 46 -6.05 -14.65 -7.96
C PRO A 46 -6.94 -15.66 -7.22
N GLU A 47 -6.33 -16.76 -6.79
CA GLU A 47 -6.98 -17.75 -5.93
C GLU A 47 -6.79 -17.40 -4.46
N TRP A 48 -5.64 -16.81 -4.14
CA TRP A 48 -5.29 -16.40 -2.80
C TRP A 48 -4.63 -15.04 -2.84
N ARG A 49 -4.87 -14.23 -1.81
CA ARG A 49 -4.17 -12.97 -1.62
C ARG A 49 -3.67 -12.85 -0.20
N LEU A 50 -2.43 -12.41 -0.09
CA LEU A 50 -1.80 -12.01 1.15
C LEU A 50 -1.63 -10.49 1.16
N GLU A 51 -2.10 -9.83 2.22
CA GLU A 51 -2.04 -8.37 2.37
C GLU A 51 -1.48 -7.98 3.76
N THR A 52 -0.75 -6.87 3.84
CA THR A 52 -0.26 -6.28 5.09
C THR A 52 -0.64 -4.80 5.18
N GLU A 53 -1.36 -4.35 6.22
CA GLU A 53 -1.81 -2.95 6.30
C GLU A 53 -0.87 -2.03 7.08
N SER A 54 -0.12 -2.56 8.05
CA SER A 54 0.68 -1.76 9.00
C SER A 54 2.07 -2.33 9.25
N ALA A 55 2.43 -3.41 8.56
CA ALA A 55 3.73 -4.02 8.70
C ALA A 55 4.76 -3.30 7.84
N ALA A 56 5.95 -3.09 8.39
CA ALA A 56 7.10 -2.81 7.55
C ALA A 56 7.52 -4.10 6.84
N TRP A 57 7.94 -4.00 5.60
CA TRP A 57 8.39 -5.17 4.84
C TRP A 57 9.66 -4.85 4.07
N ARG A 58 10.44 -5.89 3.78
CA ARG A 58 11.63 -5.81 2.93
C ARG A 58 11.62 -6.94 1.91
N LEU A 59 11.92 -6.61 0.66
CA LEU A 59 12.24 -7.57 -0.38
C LEU A 59 13.75 -7.76 -0.45
N GLN A 60 14.18 -9.01 -0.51
CA GLN A 60 15.58 -9.39 -0.71
C GLN A 60 15.71 -10.51 -1.74
N HIS A 61 16.87 -10.56 -2.39
CA HIS A 61 17.26 -11.63 -3.31
C HIS A 61 18.64 -12.16 -2.92
N ASN A 62 18.72 -13.45 -2.58
CA ASN A 62 19.94 -14.10 -2.08
C ASN A 62 20.61 -13.35 -0.91
N GLY A 63 19.79 -12.80 -0.01
CA GLY A 63 20.23 -12.03 1.16
C GLY A 63 20.63 -10.58 0.89
N VAL A 64 20.51 -10.10 -0.36
CA VAL A 64 20.73 -8.70 -0.71
C VAL A 64 19.40 -7.96 -0.65
N PHE A 65 19.33 -6.89 0.15
CA PHE A 65 18.17 -6.00 0.22
C PHE A 65 17.95 -5.31 -1.14
N MET A 66 16.71 -5.35 -1.62
CA MET A 66 16.30 -4.75 -2.89
C MET A 66 15.46 -3.50 -2.67
N THR A 67 14.37 -3.63 -1.91
CA THR A 67 13.45 -2.53 -1.58
C THR A 67 12.67 -2.82 -0.29
N GLY A 68 11.90 -1.84 0.21
CA GLY A 68 11.03 -2.02 1.36
C GLY A 68 9.96 -0.94 1.52
N SER A 69 9.14 -1.10 2.56
CA SER A 69 7.94 -0.28 2.83
C SER A 69 8.15 1.23 2.99
N TYR A 70 9.41 1.70 3.09
CA TYR A 70 9.75 3.12 3.27
C TYR A 70 10.32 3.78 2.02
N GLU A 71 10.53 3.01 0.94
CA GLU A 71 10.91 3.55 -0.37
C GLU A 71 9.65 4.08 -1.10
N ASP A 72 9.84 4.83 -2.19
CA ASP A 72 8.74 5.34 -2.99
C ASP A 72 7.97 4.23 -3.73
N GLU A 73 6.70 4.50 -4.07
CA GLU A 73 5.80 3.50 -4.70
C GLU A 73 6.31 3.02 -6.06
N GLU A 74 6.87 3.92 -6.89
CA GLU A 74 7.39 3.57 -8.22
C GLU A 74 8.60 2.64 -8.11
N HIS A 75 9.52 2.95 -7.20
CA HIS A 75 10.66 2.09 -6.89
C HIS A 75 10.21 0.71 -6.39
N ASN A 76 9.25 0.68 -5.46
CA ASN A 76 8.73 -0.58 -4.93
C ASN A 76 8.10 -1.46 -6.01
N ASP A 77 7.27 -0.89 -6.88
CA ASP A 77 6.58 -1.64 -7.92
C ASP A 77 7.55 -2.21 -8.97
N GLU A 78 8.63 -1.51 -9.30
CA GLU A 78 9.70 -2.02 -10.19
C GLU A 78 10.30 -3.32 -9.64
N TYR A 79 10.65 -3.35 -8.36
CA TYR A 79 11.27 -4.52 -7.75
C TYR A 79 10.28 -5.64 -7.42
N LEU A 80 9.04 -5.31 -7.04
CA LEU A 80 7.99 -6.30 -6.78
C LEU A 80 7.58 -7.05 -8.05
N ALA A 81 7.72 -6.43 -9.24
CA ALA A 81 7.51 -7.11 -10.52
C ALA A 81 8.42 -8.34 -10.72
N PHE A 82 9.59 -8.41 -10.07
CA PHE A 82 10.49 -9.58 -10.14
C PHE A 82 9.92 -10.83 -9.45
N LEU A 83 8.92 -10.67 -8.59
CA LEU A 83 8.22 -11.78 -7.94
C LEU A 83 7.20 -12.44 -8.85
N VAL A 84 6.76 -11.76 -9.92
CA VAL A 84 5.76 -12.30 -10.83
C VAL A 84 6.28 -13.58 -11.50
N GLY A 85 5.49 -14.64 -11.41
CA GLY A 85 5.84 -15.97 -11.88
C GLY A 85 6.74 -16.77 -10.93
N LYS A 86 7.16 -16.21 -9.79
CA LYS A 86 7.92 -16.95 -8.76
C LYS A 86 6.98 -17.76 -7.88
N LYS A 87 7.43 -18.93 -7.47
CA LYS A 87 6.65 -19.86 -6.64
C LYS A 87 6.96 -19.66 -5.16
N ILE A 88 5.95 -19.55 -4.31
CA ILE A 88 6.14 -19.57 -2.86
C ILE A 88 6.55 -20.98 -2.44
N THR A 89 7.75 -21.11 -1.88
CA THR A 89 8.30 -22.40 -1.43
C THR A 89 8.12 -22.60 0.06
N GLN A 90 8.12 -21.51 0.84
CA GLN A 90 8.00 -21.56 2.28
C GLN A 90 7.42 -20.25 2.82
N ILE A 91 6.66 -20.36 3.92
CA ILE A 91 6.36 -19.21 4.76
C ILE A 91 6.85 -19.53 6.17
N VAL A 92 7.79 -18.73 6.66
CA VAL A 92 8.55 -19.00 7.88
C VAL A 92 8.14 -18.01 8.95
N HIS A 93 7.87 -18.51 10.16
CA HIS A 93 7.78 -17.67 11.34
C HIS A 93 9.19 -17.30 11.81
N ILE A 94 9.49 -16.01 11.91
CA ILE A 94 10.83 -15.52 12.28
C ILE A 94 10.91 -15.37 13.80
N ILE A 95 10.16 -14.42 14.35
CA ILE A 95 10.11 -14.12 15.78
C ILE A 95 8.81 -13.38 16.10
N GLY A 96 8.17 -13.70 17.22
CA GLY A 96 6.95 -13.01 17.66
C GLY A 96 5.80 -13.16 16.66
N ILE A 97 5.57 -12.13 15.86
CA ILE A 97 4.55 -12.08 14.80
C ILE A 97 5.13 -11.69 13.43
N ASP A 98 6.46 -11.76 13.32
CA ASP A 98 7.19 -11.50 12.07
C ASP A 98 7.27 -12.78 11.25
N TYR A 99 7.13 -12.62 9.93
CA TYR A 99 7.10 -13.74 8.99
C TYR A 99 7.94 -13.44 7.76
N SER A 100 8.38 -14.52 7.13
CA SER A 100 9.09 -14.48 5.87
C SER A 100 8.33 -15.27 4.82
N VAL A 101 8.03 -14.66 3.68
CA VAL A 101 7.52 -15.36 2.49
C VAL A 101 8.71 -15.62 1.58
N VAL A 102 9.07 -16.90 1.44
CA VAL A 102 10.21 -17.36 0.64
C VAL A 102 9.70 -17.86 -0.70
N PHE A 103 10.21 -17.26 -1.77
CA PHE A 103 9.93 -17.65 -3.13
C PHE A 103 11.05 -18.56 -3.66
N ASP A 104 10.83 -19.20 -4.80
CA ASP A 104 11.91 -19.83 -5.53
C ASP A 104 12.89 -18.78 -6.08
N ASP A 105 14.02 -19.26 -6.61
CA ASP A 105 15.06 -18.39 -7.17
C ASP A 105 15.68 -17.40 -6.16
N GLY A 106 15.55 -17.67 -4.86
CA GLY A 106 16.23 -16.93 -3.79
C GLY A 106 15.58 -15.59 -3.40
N TYR A 107 14.38 -15.30 -3.90
CA TYR A 107 13.60 -14.13 -3.47
C TYR A 107 12.91 -14.38 -2.13
N GLN A 108 12.87 -13.36 -1.28
CA GLN A 108 12.27 -13.44 0.03
C GLN A 108 11.70 -12.08 0.43
N ILE A 109 10.49 -12.09 1.01
CA ILE A 109 9.91 -10.90 1.67
C ILE A 109 9.85 -11.18 3.16
N ASP A 110 10.54 -10.35 3.96
CA ASP A 110 10.36 -10.35 5.40
C ASP A 110 9.38 -9.25 5.80
N ILE A 111 8.50 -9.59 6.73
CA ILE A 111 7.38 -8.77 7.18
C ILE A 111 7.52 -8.61 8.68
N PHE A 112 7.66 -7.36 9.11
CA PHE A 112 7.88 -6.94 10.48
C PHE A 112 6.62 -6.26 10.97
N ASN A 113 5.86 -6.92 11.84
CA ASN A 113 4.64 -6.31 12.35
C ASN A 113 5.00 -5.27 13.42
N GLN A 114 4.72 -4.00 13.13
CA GLN A 114 5.03 -2.87 14.02
C GLN A 114 3.88 -2.53 14.97
N GLY A 115 2.68 -3.09 14.75
CA GLY A 115 1.47 -2.77 15.49
C GLY A 115 1.06 -3.86 16.48
N ILE A 116 0.71 -3.45 17.70
CA ILE A 116 0.04 -4.30 18.68
C ILE A 116 -1.43 -4.51 18.27
N ASP A 117 -2.07 -3.47 17.72
CA ASP A 117 -3.51 -3.49 17.45
C ASP A 117 -3.87 -4.01 16.04
N PHE A 118 -2.87 -4.29 15.19
CA PHE A 118 -3.10 -4.70 13.81
C PHE A 118 -2.49 -6.08 13.50
N PRO A 119 -3.21 -6.92 12.75
CA PRO A 119 -2.72 -8.24 12.37
C PRO A 119 -1.60 -8.13 11.34
N ALA A 120 -0.61 -9.03 11.44
CA ALA A 120 0.54 -9.06 10.53
C ALA A 120 0.11 -9.36 9.08
N PHE A 121 -0.94 -10.17 8.91
CA PHE A 121 -1.49 -10.54 7.61
C PHE A 121 -3.00 -10.48 7.58
N LYS A 122 -3.51 -10.19 6.38
CA LYS A 122 -4.86 -10.52 5.95
C LYS A 122 -4.78 -11.51 4.79
N VAL A 123 -5.46 -12.63 4.94
CA VAL A 123 -5.54 -13.66 3.90
C VAL A 123 -6.95 -13.66 3.29
N TYR A 124 -7.01 -13.60 1.97
CA TYR A 124 -8.24 -13.67 1.19
C TYR A 124 -8.21 -14.90 0.28
N ASP A 125 -9.35 -15.57 0.14
CA ASP A 125 -9.52 -16.65 -0.84
C ASP A 125 -10.01 -16.10 -2.20
N SER A 126 -10.32 -17.03 -3.11
CA SER A 126 -10.82 -16.74 -4.46
C SER A 126 -12.17 -16.02 -4.49
N ASN A 127 -12.94 -16.09 -3.41
CA ASN A 127 -14.23 -15.41 -3.27
C ASN A 127 -14.09 -14.02 -2.64
N LYS A 128 -12.85 -13.59 -2.34
CA LYS A 128 -12.54 -12.39 -1.55
C LYS A 128 -13.15 -12.43 -0.15
N GLU A 129 -13.51 -13.60 0.35
CA GLU A 129 -13.92 -13.75 1.73
C GLU A 129 -12.65 -13.62 2.59
N LYS A 130 -12.72 -12.75 3.60
CA LYS A 130 -11.59 -12.48 4.49
C LYS A 130 -11.50 -13.63 5.46
N HIS A 131 -10.52 -14.51 5.27
CA HIS A 131 -10.55 -15.74 6.04
C HIS A 131 -9.91 -15.58 7.39
N LEU A 132 -8.71 -15.03 7.54
CA LEU A 132 -7.99 -15.19 8.79
C LEU A 132 -6.94 -14.08 9.07
N LEU A 133 -6.83 -13.70 10.34
CA LEU A 133 -5.82 -12.82 10.93
C LEU A 133 -4.86 -13.63 11.79
N ILE A 134 -3.57 -13.32 11.75
CA ILE A 134 -2.62 -13.81 12.75
C ILE A 134 -2.68 -12.87 13.94
N SER A 135 -3.12 -13.38 15.09
CA SER A 135 -3.09 -12.64 16.34
C SER A 135 -1.69 -12.65 16.97
N GLN A 136 -1.49 -11.86 18.01
CA GLN A 136 -0.18 -11.66 18.65
C GLN A 136 0.51 -12.93 19.15
N ASP A 137 -0.25 -13.98 19.47
CA ASP A 137 0.29 -15.25 19.95
C ASP A 137 0.50 -16.27 18.81
N GLY A 138 0.37 -15.83 17.54
CA GLY A 138 0.47 -16.67 16.36
C GLY A 138 -0.80 -17.48 16.07
N THR A 139 -1.88 -17.27 16.83
CA THR A 139 -3.15 -17.95 16.57
C THR A 139 -3.93 -17.30 15.44
N TRP A 140 -4.55 -18.14 14.63
CA TRP A 140 -5.41 -17.71 13.53
C TRP A 140 -6.82 -17.42 14.03
N LEU A 141 -7.24 -16.17 13.84
CA LEU A 141 -8.58 -15.70 14.19
C LEU A 141 -9.38 -15.42 12.91
N PRO A 142 -10.68 -15.75 12.86
CA PRO A 142 -11.54 -15.30 11.77
C PRO A 142 -11.50 -13.78 11.69
N TYR A 143 -11.33 -13.24 10.49
CA TYR A 143 -11.40 -11.81 10.31
C TYR A 143 -12.83 -11.33 10.61
N VAL A 144 -12.97 -10.51 11.63
CA VAL A 144 -14.17 -9.70 11.82
C VAL A 144 -13.87 -8.36 11.17
N ALA A 145 -14.68 -7.95 10.20
CA ALA A 145 -14.57 -6.60 9.68
C ALA A 145 -14.74 -5.64 10.85
N GLU A 146 -13.69 -4.87 11.15
CA GLU A 146 -13.84 -3.69 11.95
C GLU A 146 -14.77 -2.78 11.16
N GLU A 147 -16.04 -2.78 11.54
CA GLU A 147 -16.95 -1.71 11.18
C GLU A 147 -16.32 -0.43 11.72
N PHE A 148 -16.33 0.62 10.91
CA PHE A 148 -15.91 1.93 11.38
C PHE A 148 -16.62 2.21 12.69
N THR A 149 -15.86 2.71 13.67
CA THR A 149 -16.52 3.29 14.83
C THR A 149 -17.45 4.42 14.35
N THR A 150 -18.54 4.71 15.06
CA THR A 150 -19.44 5.82 14.69
C THR A 150 -18.68 7.13 14.48
N GLN A 151 -17.58 7.34 15.22
CA GLN A 151 -16.69 8.48 15.03
C GLN A 151 -15.97 8.45 13.68
N GLU A 152 -15.47 7.29 13.25
CA GLU A 152 -14.81 7.14 11.95
C GLU A 152 -15.77 7.26 10.78
N GLU A 153 -17.00 6.74 10.91
CA GLU A 153 -18.06 6.96 9.91
C GLU A 153 -18.35 8.44 9.75
N MET A 154 -18.50 9.17 10.87
CA MET A 154 -18.70 10.62 10.84
C MET A 154 -17.52 11.35 10.21
N MET A 155 -16.28 10.93 10.50
CA MET A 155 -15.08 11.53 9.89
C MET A 155 -14.98 11.23 8.39
N SER A 156 -15.29 10.01 7.97
CA SER A 156 -15.32 9.60 6.56
C SER A 156 -16.35 10.42 5.79
N LEU A 157 -17.59 10.48 6.30
CA LEU A 157 -18.68 11.26 5.70
C LEU A 157 -18.32 12.75 5.63
N HIS A 158 -17.72 13.30 6.70
CA HIS A 158 -17.29 14.69 6.70
C HIS A 158 -16.22 14.95 5.63
N SER A 159 -15.25 14.05 5.50
CA SER A 159 -14.20 14.18 4.48
C SER A 159 -14.74 14.06 3.07
N GLU A 160 -15.71 13.18 2.83
CA GLU A 160 -16.37 13.01 1.53
C GLU A 160 -17.17 14.26 1.14
N GLN A 161 -17.98 14.79 2.07
CA GLN A 161 -18.71 16.05 1.85
C GLN A 161 -17.78 17.26 1.62
N ALA A 162 -16.59 17.25 2.22
CA ALA A 162 -15.57 18.26 1.94
C ALA A 162 -15.01 18.07 0.53
N HIS A 163 -14.65 16.84 0.17
CA HIS A 163 -14.12 16.48 -1.15
C HIS A 163 -15.09 16.86 -2.28
N GLU A 164 -16.36 16.49 -2.21
CA GLU A 164 -17.36 16.82 -3.25
C GLU A 164 -17.46 18.33 -3.53
N ARG A 165 -17.33 19.15 -2.47
CA ARG A 165 -17.32 20.60 -2.59
C ARG A 165 -16.01 21.14 -3.15
N TRP A 166 -14.89 20.54 -2.75
CA TRP A 166 -13.55 21.06 -3.05
C TRP A 166 -13.02 20.59 -4.40
N GLU A 167 -13.28 19.36 -4.83
CA GLU A 167 -12.80 18.77 -6.07
C GLU A 167 -13.07 19.68 -7.28
N ASN A 168 -14.24 20.34 -7.29
CA ASN A 168 -14.71 21.21 -8.36
C ASN A 168 -14.22 22.67 -8.26
N ILE A 169 -13.69 23.09 -7.11
CA ILE A 169 -13.28 24.49 -6.83
C ILE A 169 -11.76 24.61 -6.75
N VAL A 170 -11.11 23.57 -6.26
CA VAL A 170 -9.66 23.47 -6.17
C VAL A 170 -9.10 23.30 -7.57
N PRO A 171 -8.06 24.06 -7.96
CA PRO A 171 -7.47 23.96 -9.29
C PRO A 171 -7.01 22.54 -9.59
N GLN A 172 -7.49 21.93 -10.68
CA GLN A 172 -7.09 20.59 -11.12
C GLN A 172 -6.03 20.62 -12.23
N GLU A 173 -5.39 21.78 -12.45
CA GLU A 173 -4.37 21.94 -13.50
C GLU A 173 -3.19 21.02 -13.20
N SER A 174 -3.00 20.01 -14.05
CA SER A 174 -1.96 19.00 -13.92
C SER A 174 -0.99 19.13 -15.10
N PHE A 175 0.18 19.65 -14.78
CA PHE A 175 1.39 19.62 -15.60
C PHE A 175 2.43 18.72 -14.92
N ASP A 176 3.61 18.58 -15.53
CA ASP A 176 4.79 18.08 -14.84
C ASP A 176 5.04 18.95 -13.59
N ASN A 177 5.37 18.31 -12.45
CA ASN A 177 5.62 18.91 -11.11
C ASN A 177 4.37 19.21 -10.24
N HIS A 178 3.95 18.20 -9.47
CA HIS A 178 2.79 18.26 -8.57
C HIS A 178 3.04 19.01 -7.25
N CYS A 179 1.99 19.64 -6.71
CA CYS A 179 1.96 20.34 -5.42
C CYS A 179 2.53 19.49 -4.29
N ARG A 180 2.26 18.18 -4.25
CA ARG A 180 2.81 17.27 -3.22
C ARG A 180 4.35 17.32 -3.10
N ASN A 181 5.03 17.68 -4.18
CA ASN A 181 6.50 17.76 -4.24
C ASN A 181 7.03 19.20 -4.12
N CYS A 182 6.15 20.20 -4.04
CA CYS A 182 6.54 21.60 -3.96
C CYS A 182 6.93 21.96 -2.51
N ALA A 183 8.03 22.68 -2.33
CA ALA A 183 8.50 23.14 -1.02
C ALA A 183 7.49 24.07 -0.30
N TYR A 184 6.64 24.75 -1.06
CA TYR A 184 5.61 25.66 -0.57
C TYR A 184 4.25 24.99 -0.33
N PHE A 185 4.16 23.67 -0.46
CA PHE A 185 2.94 22.92 -0.17
C PHE A 185 2.91 22.49 1.29
N LEU A 186 1.82 22.80 1.97
CA LEU A 186 1.57 22.40 3.35
C LEU A 186 0.40 21.42 3.38
N SER A 187 0.67 20.14 3.69
CA SER A 187 -0.38 19.11 3.78
C SER A 187 -1.43 19.47 4.84
N ILE A 188 -2.72 19.34 4.52
CA ILE A 188 -3.76 19.41 5.54
C ILE A 188 -3.71 18.13 6.38
N THR A 189 -3.59 18.29 7.69
CA THR A 189 -3.69 17.16 8.62
C THR A 189 -5.15 16.69 8.68
N GLY A 190 -5.41 15.44 8.34
CA GLY A 190 -6.76 14.88 8.30
C GLY A 190 -6.78 13.36 8.13
N ARG A 191 -7.93 12.82 7.75
CA ARG A 191 -8.13 11.42 7.34
C ARG A 191 -8.88 11.39 6.01
N PHE A 192 -8.80 10.27 5.29
CA PHE A 192 -9.54 10.04 4.03
C PHE A 192 -9.19 11.08 2.96
N TYR A 193 -10.18 11.64 2.26
CA TYR A 193 -9.99 12.60 1.17
C TYR A 193 -9.28 13.90 1.57
N PHE A 194 -9.18 14.24 2.86
CA PHE A 194 -8.38 15.41 3.26
C PHE A 194 -6.90 15.27 2.89
N TRP A 195 -6.39 14.05 2.72
CA TRP A 195 -5.02 13.82 2.24
C TRP A 195 -4.80 14.21 0.79
N ASP A 196 -5.86 14.38 0.00
CA ASP A 196 -5.77 14.83 -1.39
C ASP A 196 -5.58 16.35 -1.50
N TYR A 197 -5.57 17.08 -0.37
CA TYR A 197 -5.52 18.52 -0.33
C TYR A 197 -4.43 19.06 0.61
N GLY A 198 -3.97 20.27 0.31
CA GLY A 198 -3.09 21.05 1.17
C GLY A 198 -3.30 22.54 0.98
N LEU A 199 -2.43 23.35 1.58
CA LEU A 199 -2.39 24.80 1.43
C LEU A 199 -1.15 25.18 0.63
N CYS A 200 -1.30 26.11 -0.31
CA CYS A 200 -0.15 26.75 -0.95
C CYS A 200 0.29 27.96 -0.14
N SER A 201 1.59 28.08 0.16
CA SER A 201 2.19 29.22 0.89
C SER A 201 3.16 30.05 0.04
N ASN A 202 3.15 29.85 -1.28
CA ASN A 202 4.03 30.60 -2.19
C ASN A 202 3.38 31.94 -2.57
N HIS A 203 3.93 33.06 -2.09
CA HIS A 203 3.44 34.42 -2.36
C HIS A 203 3.41 34.81 -3.84
N LEU A 204 4.20 34.13 -4.68
CA LEU A 204 4.21 34.33 -6.14
C LEU A 204 3.09 33.55 -6.84
N SER A 205 2.51 32.55 -6.19
CA SER A 205 1.43 31.75 -6.75
C SER A 205 0.08 32.47 -6.65
N LEU A 206 -0.76 32.33 -7.67
CA LEU A 206 -2.16 32.78 -7.63
C LEU A 206 -3.00 32.04 -6.57
N TYR A 207 -2.43 30.98 -6.00
CA TYR A 207 -3.05 30.13 -4.98
C TYR A 207 -2.48 30.34 -3.58
N ASP A 208 -1.67 31.37 -3.34
CA ASP A 208 -1.17 31.70 -2.00
C ASP A 208 -2.32 31.78 -0.97
N GLY A 209 -2.16 31.06 0.14
CA GLY A 209 -3.13 30.94 1.21
C GLY A 209 -4.41 30.17 0.85
N LYS A 210 -4.47 29.49 -0.31
CA LYS A 210 -5.65 28.73 -0.76
C LYS A 210 -5.40 27.22 -0.68
N VAL A 211 -6.52 26.49 -0.61
CA VAL A 211 -6.51 25.03 -0.69
C VAL A 211 -6.18 24.61 -2.12
N VAL A 212 -5.21 23.72 -2.26
CA VAL A 212 -4.73 23.14 -3.53
C VAL A 212 -4.75 21.61 -3.45
N GLY A 213 -4.92 20.94 -4.59
CA GLY A 213 -4.89 19.48 -4.67
C GLY A 213 -3.45 18.98 -4.71
N VAL A 214 -3.19 17.80 -4.15
CA VAL A 214 -1.85 17.18 -4.14
C VAL A 214 -1.31 16.91 -5.55
N LYS A 215 -2.22 16.62 -6.50
CA LYS A 215 -1.90 16.36 -7.92
C LYS A 215 -1.95 17.61 -8.80
N SER A 216 -2.35 18.74 -8.25
CA SER A 216 -2.37 20.02 -8.95
C SER A 216 -0.95 20.54 -9.17
N SER A 217 -0.77 21.54 -10.01
CA SER A 217 0.51 22.18 -10.30
C SER A 217 0.30 23.66 -10.63
N CYS A 218 1.37 24.45 -10.61
CA CYS A 218 1.35 25.84 -11.09
C CYS A 218 2.74 26.25 -11.58
N GLU A 219 2.82 27.37 -12.31
CA GLU A 219 4.07 27.89 -12.88
C GLU A 219 5.13 28.26 -11.83
N ASN A 220 4.72 28.49 -10.58
CA ASN A 220 5.60 28.85 -9.46
C ASN A 220 5.98 27.64 -8.60
N TYR A 221 6.02 26.45 -9.18
CA TYR A 221 6.55 25.26 -8.51
C TYR A 221 8.03 25.44 -8.15
N SER A 222 8.43 25.02 -6.96
CA SER A 222 9.82 24.99 -6.52
C SER A 222 10.08 23.81 -5.60
N LEU A 223 11.24 23.16 -5.76
CA LEU A 223 11.74 22.13 -4.84
C LEU A 223 12.40 22.72 -3.58
N ASP A 224 12.74 24.02 -3.62
CA ASP A 224 13.42 24.71 -2.54
C ASP A 224 12.63 25.94 -2.06
N LEU A 225 12.69 26.21 -0.75
CA LEU A 225 12.18 27.46 -0.18
C LEU A 225 13.18 28.58 -0.47
N ASN A 226 12.82 29.53 -1.32
CA ASN A 226 13.56 30.77 -1.47
C ASN A 226 13.20 31.68 -0.28
N LEU A 227 14.09 31.72 0.72
CA LEU A 227 13.94 32.54 1.93
C LEU A 227 14.62 33.93 1.82
N ASP A 228 15.17 34.25 0.65
CA ASP A 228 16.03 35.42 0.43
C ASP A 228 15.27 36.68 -0.07
N GLU A 229 13.94 36.73 0.07
CA GLU A 229 13.10 37.93 -0.20
C GLU A 229 12.44 38.50 1.06
#